data_AF-A0A7Z0WDY7-F1
#
_entry.id   AF-A0A7Z0WDY7-F1
#
_cell.length_a   1.000
_cell.length_b   1.000
_cell.length_c   1.000
_cell.angle_alpha   90.00
_cell.angle_beta   90.00
_cell.angle_gamma   90.00
#
_symmetry.space_group_name_H-M   'P 1'
#
loop_
_entity.id
_entity.type
_entity.pdbx_description
1 polymer ?
#
loop_
_entity_poly.entity_id
_entity_poly.type
_entity_poly.pdbx_seq_one_letter_code
_entity_poly.pdbx_strand_id
1 'polypeptide(L)'
;MTRTLALAVTAFGLAMGLSLATTATAQADDSFARWVQLADSAEEIQQIADDYEIEWDVDCSISDLTYVVVPPLPEWGAPGYDYWSAMITCYQ
;
A
#
# COMPACT_ATOMS: atom_id res chain seq x y z
N MET A 1 35.57 -35.44 -29.81
CA MET A 1 36.35 -34.39 -30.51
C MET A 1 35.36 -33.35 -31.04
N THR A 2 35.41 -32.16 -30.47
CA THR A 2 34.69 -30.94 -30.85
C THR A 2 35.39 -30.23 -32.01
N ARG A 3 34.65 -29.53 -32.89
CA ARG A 3 35.05 -28.28 -33.57
C ARG A 3 33.95 -27.72 -34.49
N THR A 4 33.29 -26.62 -34.07
CA THR A 4 33.34 -25.22 -34.61
C THR A 4 32.43 -24.97 -35.84
N LEU A 5 31.74 -23.85 -36.09
CA LEU A 5 31.84 -22.40 -35.78
C LEU A 5 30.41 -21.78 -35.89
N ALA A 6 29.93 -20.93 -34.97
CA ALA A 6 30.11 -19.46 -34.84
C ALA A 6 29.06 -18.60 -35.57
N LEU A 7 28.42 -17.68 -34.85
CA LEU A 7 28.36 -16.26 -35.22
C LEU A 7 27.95 -15.40 -34.01
N ALA A 8 28.90 -14.59 -33.58
CA ALA A 8 28.75 -13.56 -32.57
C ALA A 8 28.35 -12.24 -33.26
N VAL A 9 27.28 -11.60 -32.79
CA VAL A 9 26.99 -10.20 -33.09
C VAL A 9 27.27 -9.41 -31.83
N THR A 10 28.41 -8.73 -31.83
CA THR A 10 28.79 -7.73 -30.82
C THR A 10 28.07 -6.42 -31.12
N ALA A 11 27.10 -6.05 -30.29
CA ALA A 11 26.68 -4.66 -30.16
C ALA A 11 27.13 -4.16 -28.78
N PHE A 12 28.28 -3.48 -28.76
CA PHE A 12 28.71 -2.66 -27.64
C PHE A 12 27.86 -1.41 -27.60
N GLY A 13 27.15 -1.18 -26.49
CA GLY A 13 26.36 0.02 -26.26
C GLY A 13 26.03 0.21 -24.79
N LEU A 14 27.02 0.68 -24.03
CA LEU A 14 26.94 1.31 -22.70
C LEU A 14 26.43 0.45 -21.53
N ALA A 15 27.40 -0.19 -20.87
CA ALA A 15 27.30 -0.62 -19.49
C ALA A 15 27.24 0.59 -18.54
N MET A 16 26.13 0.72 -17.83
CA MET A 16 26.08 1.13 -16.42
C MET A 16 25.22 0.02 -15.78
N GLY A 17 25.76 -1.05 -15.21
CA GLY A 17 26.71 -1.02 -14.10
C GLY A 17 25.94 -1.06 -12.78
N LEU A 18 25.31 -2.18 -12.45
CA LEU A 18 25.55 -2.92 -11.19
C LEU A 18 24.72 -4.21 -11.17
N SER A 19 25.42 -5.32 -11.06
CA SER A 19 24.86 -6.61 -10.64
C SER A 19 24.15 -6.44 -9.30
N LEU A 20 22.93 -6.97 -9.19
CA LEU A 20 22.49 -7.74 -8.04
C LEU A 20 21.51 -8.79 -8.56
N ALA A 21 22.06 -9.96 -8.86
CA ALA A 21 21.33 -11.19 -8.64
C ALA A 21 21.11 -11.31 -7.12
N THR A 22 20.09 -10.62 -6.64
CA THR A 22 19.39 -11.04 -5.44
C THR A 22 18.11 -11.64 -6.00
N THR A 23 18.06 -12.97 -6.06
CA THR A 23 16.79 -13.63 -5.75
C THR A 23 16.48 -13.20 -4.33
N ALA A 24 15.92 -12.00 -4.20
CA ALA A 24 15.11 -11.70 -3.07
C ALA A 24 13.97 -12.68 -3.26
N THR A 25 13.98 -13.75 -2.48
CA THR A 25 12.71 -14.17 -1.92
C THR A 25 12.20 -12.94 -1.18
N ALA A 26 11.56 -12.03 -1.91
CA ALA A 26 10.54 -11.20 -1.31
C ALA A 26 9.56 -12.25 -0.80
N GLN A 27 9.69 -12.59 0.48
CA GLN A 27 8.53 -13.05 1.21
C GLN A 27 7.54 -11.90 1.00
N ALA A 28 6.58 -12.12 0.11
CA ALA A 28 5.43 -11.24 0.06
C ALA A 28 4.75 -11.45 1.40
N ASP A 29 5.10 -10.63 2.39
CA ASP A 29 4.24 -10.39 3.54
C ASP A 29 2.96 -9.82 2.92
N ASP A 30 1.97 -10.69 2.77
CA ASP A 30 0.74 -10.43 2.00
C ASP A 30 -0.14 -9.48 2.84
N SER A 31 0.23 -8.20 2.80
CA SER A 31 -0.36 -7.13 3.58
C SER A 31 -1.12 -6.17 2.68
N PHE A 32 -2.23 -5.64 3.19
CA PHE A 32 -2.99 -4.60 2.52
C PHE A 32 -3.17 -3.40 3.46
N ALA A 33 -3.23 -2.22 2.86
CA ALA A 33 -3.49 -0.97 3.57
C ALA A 33 -4.68 -0.26 2.92
N ARG A 34 -5.62 0.21 3.74
CA ARG A 34 -6.82 0.93 3.31
C ARG A 34 -7.01 2.20 4.12
N TRP A 35 -7.14 3.32 3.40
CA TRP A 35 -7.63 4.57 3.97
C TRP A 35 -9.13 4.48 4.22
N VAL A 36 -9.53 4.69 5.47
CA VAL A 36 -10.92 4.89 5.87
C VAL A 36 -11.12 6.37 6.16
N GLN A 37 -12.17 6.94 5.57
CA GLN A 37 -12.60 8.33 5.75
C GLN A 37 -14.11 8.33 5.98
N LEU A 38 -14.63 9.44 6.49
CA LEU A 38 -16.07 9.63 6.73
C LEU A 38 -16.63 8.68 7.81
N ALA A 39 -15.82 8.24 8.77
CA ALA A 39 -16.33 7.54 9.95
C ALA A 39 -16.94 8.55 10.93
N ASP A 40 -18.07 8.17 11.54
CA ASP A 40 -18.79 8.98 12.52
C ASP A 40 -18.02 9.05 13.85
N SER A 41 -17.14 8.08 14.12
CA SER A 41 -16.37 8.01 15.37
C SER A 41 -15.03 7.28 15.22
N ALA A 42 -14.13 7.47 16.18
CA ALA A 42 -12.90 6.68 16.26
C ALA A 42 -13.19 5.20 16.57
N GLU A 43 -14.24 4.93 17.35
CA GLU A 43 -14.69 3.59 17.68
C GLU A 43 -15.19 2.82 16.46
N GLU A 44 -15.79 3.49 15.47
CA GLU A 44 -16.17 2.88 14.20
C GLU A 44 -14.95 2.45 13.38
N ILE A 45 -13.88 3.26 13.36
CA ILE A 45 -12.61 2.87 12.73
C ILE A 45 -12.05 1.61 13.37
N GLN A 46 -12.12 1.50 14.70
CA GLN A 46 -11.70 0.30 15.42
C GLN A 46 -12.54 -0.92 15.04
N GLN A 47 -13.87 -0.78 15.00
CA GLN A 47 -14.75 -1.87 14.59
C GLN A 47 -14.45 -2.35 13.16
N ILE A 48 -14.14 -1.44 12.22
CA ILE A 48 -13.77 -1.82 10.86
C ILE A 48 -12.46 -2.63 10.84
N ALA A 49 -11.48 -2.26 11.67
CA ALA A 49 -10.24 -3.02 11.78
C ALA A 49 -10.51 -4.41 12.39
N ASP A 50 -11.25 -4.48 13.50
CA ASP A 50 -11.62 -5.73 14.17
C ASP A 50 -12.42 -6.66 13.22
N ASP A 51 -13.32 -6.11 12.41
CA ASP A 51 -14.09 -6.85 11.41
C ASP A 51 -13.15 -7.46 10.34
N TYR A 52 -12.10 -6.76 9.92
CA TYR A 52 -11.10 -7.32 9.00
C TYR A 52 -10.27 -8.43 9.64
N GLU A 53 -9.85 -8.26 10.90
CA GLU A 53 -9.11 -9.30 11.63
C GLU A 53 -9.93 -10.59 11.71
N ILE A 54 -11.22 -10.49 12.01
CA ILE A 54 -12.12 -11.64 12.14
C ILE A 54 -12.48 -12.23 10.79
N GLU A 55 -12.86 -11.41 9.80
CA GLU A 55 -13.34 -11.90 8.50
C GLU A 55 -12.22 -12.57 7.71
N TRP A 56 -11.01 -12.03 7.78
CA TRP A 56 -9.88 -12.48 6.95
C TRP A 56 -8.82 -13.24 7.73
N ASP A 57 -8.96 -13.42 9.05
CA ASP A 57 -8.01 -14.10 9.93
C ASP A 57 -6.60 -13.48 9.84
N VAL A 58 -6.56 -12.14 9.94
CA VAL A 58 -5.34 -11.30 9.82
C VAL A 58 -5.13 -10.46 11.08
N ASP A 59 -3.93 -9.93 11.26
CA ASP A 59 -3.62 -8.94 12.31
C ASP A 59 -3.69 -7.53 11.71
N CYS A 60 -4.47 -6.62 12.29
CA CYS A 60 -4.65 -5.27 11.77
C CYS A 60 -4.09 -4.21 12.72
N SER A 61 -3.56 -3.15 12.12
CA SER A 61 -3.02 -1.98 12.83
C SER A 61 -3.65 -0.70 12.29
N ILE A 62 -4.07 0.18 13.20
CA ILE A 62 -4.60 1.50 12.86
C ILE A 62 -3.48 2.52 13.05
N SER A 63 -3.26 3.33 12.01
CA SER A 63 -2.30 4.42 11.98
C SER A 63 -2.97 5.68 11.45
N ASP A 64 -2.35 6.84 11.67
CA ASP A 64 -2.85 8.13 11.18
C ASP A 64 -4.32 8.44 11.56
N LEU A 65 -4.78 7.94 12.71
CA LEU A 65 -6.10 8.24 13.24
C LEU A 65 -6.21 9.74 13.54
N THR A 66 -7.12 10.41 12.85
CA THR A 66 -7.29 11.86 12.94
C THR A 66 -8.74 12.26 12.76
N TYR A 67 -9.10 13.36 13.41
CA TYR A 67 -10.40 14.01 13.26
C TYR A 67 -10.26 15.21 12.34
N VAL A 68 -11.02 15.20 11.25
CA VAL A 68 -10.96 16.19 10.17
C VAL A 68 -12.21 17.06 10.22
N VAL A 69 -12.01 18.37 10.24
CA VAL A 69 -13.09 19.36 10.13
C VAL A 69 -12.95 20.05 8.78
N VAL A 70 -13.91 19.81 7.89
CA VAL A 70 -13.99 20.49 6.59
C VAL A 70 -14.91 21.70 6.75
N PRO A 71 -14.37 22.93 6.66
CA PRO A 71 -15.20 24.11 6.76
C PRO A 71 -16.16 24.19 5.56
N PRO A 72 -17.33 24.85 5.71
CA PRO A 72 -18.23 25.08 4.58
C PRO A 72 -17.51 25.89 3.49
N LEU A 73 -17.73 25.50 2.23
CA LEU A 73 -17.20 26.21 1.07
C LEU A 73 -18.35 26.99 0.41
N PRO A 74 -18.61 28.24 0.84
CA PRO A 74 -19.78 29.01 0.40
C PRO A 74 -19.77 29.28 -1.11
N GLU A 75 -18.59 29.32 -1.73
CA GLU A 75 -18.42 29.49 -3.18
C GLU A 75 -18.97 28.33 -4.02
N TRP A 76 -19.06 27.13 -3.44
CA TRP A 76 -19.58 25.93 -4.11
C TRP A 76 -20.91 25.45 -3.52
N GLY A 77 -21.48 26.20 -2.56
CA GLY A 77 -22.73 25.85 -1.89
C GLY A 77 -22.66 24.54 -1.09
N ALA A 78 -21.46 24.07 -0.75
CA ALA A 78 -21.25 22.82 -0.03
C ALA A 78 -21.28 23.06 1.49
N PRO A 79 -22.09 22.31 2.26
CA PRO A 79 -22.06 22.38 3.71
C PRO A 79 -20.72 21.89 4.24
N GLY A 80 -20.29 22.44 5.38
CA GLY A 80 -19.15 21.89 6.12
C GLY A 80 -19.55 20.57 6.77
N TYR A 81 -18.57 19.69 6.96
CA TYR A 81 -18.76 18.40 7.59
C TYR A 81 -17.48 17.99 8.31
N ASP A 82 -17.64 17.17 9.32
CA ASP A 82 -16.58 16.62 10.15
C ASP A 82 -16.61 15.10 10.13
N TYR A 83 -15.44 14.48 10.25
CA TYR A 83 -15.33 13.02 10.22
C TYR A 83 -14.03 12.53 10.84
N TRP A 84 -14.00 11.25 11.20
CA TRP A 84 -12.79 10.52 11.55
C TRP A 84 -12.20 9.82 10.32
N SER A 85 -10.88 9.81 10.24
CA SER A 85 -10.13 9.08 9.22
C SER A 85 -8.92 8.39 9.81
N ALA A 86 -8.53 7.26 9.24
CA ALA A 86 -7.32 6.53 9.60
C ALA A 86 -6.84 5.66 8.44
N MET A 87 -5.59 5.21 8.52
CA MET A 87 -5.05 4.13 7.71
C MET A 87 -5.09 2.83 8.49
N ILE A 88 -5.81 1.84 7.97
CA ILE A 88 -5.81 0.47 8.49
C ILE A 88 -4.85 -0.36 7.65
N THR A 89 -3.87 -0.99 8.28
CA THR A 89 -2.93 -1.91 7.61
C THR A 89 -3.02 -3.27 8.26
N CYS A 90 -3.29 -4.31 7.47
CA CYS A 90 -3.43 -5.67 7.96
C CYS A 90 -2.40 -6.62 7.33
N TYR A 91 -2.02 -7.63 8.10
CA TYR A 91 -0.93 -8.57 7.82
C TYR A 91 -1.44 -10.03 7.97
N GLN A 92 -1.14 -10.88 6.99
CA GLN A 92 -1.39 -12.33 7.04
C GLN A 92 -0.32 -13.11 7.78
#